data_AF-A0A3D3AKF4-F1
#
_entry.id   AF-A0A3D3AKF4-F1
#
_cell.length_a   1.000
_cell.length_b   1.000
_cell.length_c   1.000
_cell.angle_alpha   90.00
_cell.angle_beta   90.00
_cell.angle_gamma   90.00
#
_symmetry.space_group_name_H-M   'P 1'
#
loop_
_entity.id
_entity.type
_entity.pdbx_description
1 polymer ?
#
loop_
_entity_poly.entity_id
_entity_poly.type
_entity_poly.pdbx_seq_one_letter_code
_entity_poly.pdbx_strand_id
1 'polypeptide(L)'
;MQNIEIEKWLISLDLKIFLESVREAYRIVKDVSSNQEEIVEKLKEMGLRYNHLVFKISEDQIRDLKLLYDDTQMIEKGILEFLREFEDNLVGLYPGEMEFFLTYRAKTNPNLKEKK
;
A
#
# COMPACT_ATOMS: atom_id res chain seq x y z
N MET A 1 12.24 -20.33 0.42
CA MET A 1 10.89 -20.07 0.99
C MET A 1 9.89 -20.30 -0.13
N GLN A 2 8.80 -21.01 0.12
CA GLN A 2 7.69 -21.05 -0.85
C GLN A 2 7.23 -19.61 -1.07
N ASN A 3 7.17 -19.17 -2.33
CA ASN A 3 6.61 -17.89 -2.70
C ASN A 3 5.17 -17.87 -2.20
N ILE A 4 4.93 -17.16 -1.09
CA ILE A 4 3.57 -16.80 -0.75
C ILE A 4 3.10 -15.94 -1.91
N GLU A 5 1.98 -16.31 -2.54
CA GLU A 5 1.56 -15.78 -3.84
C GLU A 5 1.36 -14.26 -3.78
N ILE A 6 2.39 -13.53 -4.18
CA ILE A 6 2.34 -12.08 -4.36
C ILE A 6 1.51 -11.72 -5.59
N GLU A 7 1.58 -12.56 -6.61
CA GLU A 7 0.90 -12.40 -7.90
C GLU A 7 -0.61 -12.23 -7.72
N LYS A 8 -1.23 -12.98 -6.79
CA LYS A 8 -2.68 -12.87 -6.51
C LYS A 8 -3.07 -11.45 -6.07
N TRP A 9 -2.21 -10.77 -5.32
CA TRP A 9 -2.45 -9.41 -4.85
C TRP A 9 -2.15 -8.38 -5.92
N LEU A 10 -1.17 -8.63 -6.79
CA LEU A 10 -0.83 -7.78 -7.93
C LEU A 10 -1.93 -7.70 -8.99
N ILE A 11 -2.88 -8.65 -8.98
CA ILE A 11 -4.08 -8.63 -9.84
C ILE A 11 -5.39 -8.42 -9.06
N SER A 12 -5.31 -8.13 -7.75
CA SER A 12 -6.48 -8.02 -6.90
C SER A 12 -7.36 -6.80 -7.23
N LEU A 13 -8.67 -6.94 -6.99
CA LEU A 13 -9.60 -5.82 -7.12
C LEU A 13 -9.25 -4.70 -6.14
N ASP A 14 -8.81 -5.03 -4.92
CA ASP A 14 -8.40 -4.05 -3.91
C ASP A 14 -7.21 -3.21 -4.39
N LEU A 15 -6.21 -3.83 -5.03
CA LEU A 15 -5.09 -3.10 -5.65
C LEU A 15 -5.60 -2.18 -6.76
N LYS A 16 -6.48 -2.68 -7.64
CA LYS A 16 -7.03 -1.85 -8.72
C LYS A 16 -7.76 -0.62 -8.17
N ILE A 17 -8.58 -0.79 -7.13
CA ILE A 17 -9.29 0.31 -6.46
C ILE A 17 -8.31 1.31 -5.84
N PHE A 18 -7.25 0.82 -5.18
CA PHE A 18 -6.19 1.69 -4.66
C PHE A 18 -5.53 2.49 -5.79
N LEU A 19 -5.09 1.86 -6.87
CA LEU A 19 -4.44 2.56 -7.99
C LEU A 19 -5.36 3.57 -8.67
N GLU A 20 -6.65 3.26 -8.80
CA GLU A 20 -7.66 4.22 -9.30
C GLU A 20 -7.77 5.44 -8.38
N SER A 21 -7.81 5.24 -7.06
CA SER A 21 -7.83 6.35 -6.08
C SER A 21 -6.56 7.21 -6.13
N VAL A 22 -5.40 6.61 -6.42
CA VAL A 22 -4.13 7.35 -6.62
C VAL A 22 -4.21 8.25 -7.85
N ARG A 23 -4.70 7.72 -8.96
CA ARG A 23 -4.86 8.48 -10.21
C ARG A 23 -5.87 9.61 -10.05
N GLU A 24 -6.96 9.36 -9.34
CA GLU A 24 -7.96 10.39 -9.04
C GLU A 24 -7.38 11.50 -8.16
N ALA A 25 -6.70 11.14 -7.06
CA ALA A 25 -6.06 12.10 -6.18
C ALA A 25 -4.99 12.93 -6.91
N TYR A 26 -4.19 12.31 -7.77
CA TYR A 26 -3.21 13.00 -8.61
C TYR A 26 -3.88 14.03 -9.53
N ARG A 27 -4.97 13.63 -10.21
CA ARG A 27 -5.72 14.52 -11.09
C ARG A 27 -6.27 15.73 -10.35
N ILE A 28 -6.88 15.52 -9.18
CA ILE A 28 -7.47 16.59 -8.35
C ILE A 28 -6.38 17.53 -7.80
N VAL A 29 -5.23 17.00 -7.35
CA VAL A 29 -4.10 17.83 -6.88
C VAL A 29 -3.51 18.70 -8.00
N LYS A 30 -3.60 18.26 -9.26
CA LYS A 30 -3.10 19.00 -10.42
C LYS A 30 -4.12 20.00 -10.97
N ASP A 31 -5.39 19.89 -10.60
CA ASP A 31 -6.43 20.80 -11.03
C ASP A 31 -6.34 22.11 -10.23
N VAL A 32 -6.06 23.21 -10.92
CA VAL A 32 -5.95 24.54 -10.31
C VAL A 32 -7.30 25.11 -9.85
N SER A 33 -8.41 24.50 -10.29
CA SER A 33 -9.77 24.88 -9.90
C SER A 33 -10.27 24.12 -8.67
N SER A 34 -9.63 23.02 -8.29
CA SER A 34 -9.99 22.26 -7.09
C SER A 34 -9.72 23.07 -5.82
N ASN A 35 -10.67 22.98 -4.88
CA ASN A 35 -10.51 23.61 -3.58
C ASN A 35 -9.67 22.73 -2.64
N GLN A 36 -9.15 23.35 -1.57
CA GLN A 36 -8.27 22.65 -0.63
C GLN A 36 -8.97 21.50 0.11
N GLU A 37 -10.28 21.61 0.36
CA GLU A 37 -11.05 20.58 1.07
C GLU A 37 -11.19 19.31 0.24
N GLU A 38 -11.53 19.44 -1.03
CA GLU A 38 -11.63 18.34 -2.01
C GLU A 38 -10.28 17.62 -2.16
N ILE A 39 -9.19 18.38 -2.27
CA ILE A 39 -7.83 17.81 -2.33
C ILE A 39 -7.54 16.97 -1.08
N VAL A 40 -7.83 17.50 0.10
CA VAL A 40 -7.58 16.80 1.37
C VAL A 40 -8.45 15.55 1.49
N GLU A 41 -9.72 15.61 1.08
CA GLU A 41 -10.62 14.46 1.10
C GLU A 41 -10.12 13.34 0.19
N LYS A 42 -9.71 13.66 -1.04
CA LYS A 42 -9.21 12.66 -2.00
C LYS A 42 -7.89 12.03 -1.57
N LEU A 43 -6.99 12.81 -0.98
CA LEU A 43 -5.75 12.29 -0.41
C LEU A 43 -6.00 11.34 0.78
N LYS A 44 -6.99 11.65 1.63
CA LYS A 44 -7.41 10.77 2.73
C LYS A 44 -8.04 9.47 2.19
N GLU A 45 -8.93 9.57 1.21
CA GLU A 45 -9.55 8.41 0.57
C GLU A 45 -8.47 7.46 0.01
N MET A 46 -7.51 7.99 -0.75
CA MET A 46 -6.39 7.23 -1.29
C MET A 46 -5.59 6.50 -0.18
N GLY A 47 -5.28 7.19 0.92
CA GLY A 47 -4.60 6.58 2.06
C GLY A 47 -5.41 5.47 2.73
N LEU A 48 -6.73 5.64 2.85
CA LEU A 48 -7.63 4.62 3.40
C LEU A 48 -7.70 3.38 2.51
N ARG A 49 -7.73 3.54 1.18
CA ARG A 49 -7.69 2.41 0.24
C ARG A 49 -6.40 1.60 0.37
N TYR A 50 -5.26 2.27 0.49
CA TYR A 50 -3.99 1.58 0.74
C TYR A 50 -3.99 0.81 2.06
N ASN A 51 -4.45 1.44 3.16
CA ASN A 51 -4.53 0.78 4.46
C ASN A 51 -5.46 -0.44 4.42
N HIS A 52 -6.57 -0.36 3.69
CA HIS A 52 -7.47 -1.49 3.49
C HIS A 52 -6.77 -2.66 2.79
N LEU A 53 -6.07 -2.38 1.68
CA LEU A 53 -5.30 -3.36 0.93
C LEU A 53 -4.24 -4.04 1.81
N VAL A 54 -3.44 -3.25 2.54
CA VAL A 54 -2.40 -3.77 3.44
C VAL A 54 -3.00 -4.64 4.56
N PHE A 55 -4.14 -4.24 5.12
CA PHE A 55 -4.81 -5.03 6.15
C PHE A 55 -5.29 -6.38 5.60
N LYS A 56 -5.92 -6.39 4.42
CA LYS A 56 -6.37 -7.61 3.74
C LYS A 56 -5.22 -8.56 3.42
N ILE A 57 -4.13 -8.02 2.88
CA ILE A 57 -2.89 -8.78 2.67
C ILE A 57 -2.43 -9.40 3.98
N SER A 58 -2.33 -8.59 5.03
CA SER A 58 -1.83 -9.04 6.34
C SER A 58 -2.70 -10.14 6.95
N GLU A 59 -4.03 -10.04 6.89
CA GLU A 59 -4.95 -11.09 7.38
C GLU A 59 -4.72 -12.43 6.68
N ASP A 60 -4.56 -12.42 5.36
CA ASP A 60 -4.30 -13.63 4.59
C ASP A 60 -2.90 -14.18 4.88
N GLN A 61 -1.87 -13.32 4.93
CA GLN A 61 -0.51 -13.72 5.28
C GLN A 61 -0.44 -14.36 6.67
N ILE A 62 -1.13 -13.78 7.66
CA ILE A 62 -1.21 -14.35 9.02
C ILE A 62 -1.80 -15.75 8.97
N ARG A 63 -2.87 -15.96 8.19
CA ARG A 63 -3.53 -17.26 8.08
C ARG A 63 -2.61 -18.31 7.47
N ASP A 64 -1.93 -17.96 6.39
CA ASP A 64 -1.02 -18.86 5.68
C ASP A 64 0.20 -19.19 6.54
N LEU A 65 0.81 -18.18 7.19
CA LEU A 65 2.00 -18.35 8.03
C LEU A 65 1.72 -19.14 9.32
N LYS A 66 0.52 -19.03 9.90
CA LYS A 66 0.12 -19.83 11.07
C LYS A 66 0.04 -21.34 10.79
N LEU A 67 -0.01 -21.75 9.52
CA LEU A 67 0.06 -23.17 9.16
C LEU A 67 1.51 -23.71 9.18
N LEU A 68 2.49 -22.81 9.16
CA LEU A 68 3.91 -23.13 9.05
C LEU A 68 4.70 -22.83 10.32
N TYR A 69 4.26 -21.81 11.08
CA TYR A 69 4.96 -21.30 12.25
C TYR A 69 4.00 -21.16 13.42
N ASP A 70 4.45 -21.62 14.60
CA ASP A 70 3.79 -21.36 15.89
C ASP A 70 4.35 -20.10 16.59
N ASP A 71 5.47 -19.55 16.09
CA ASP A 71 6.14 -18.38 16.64
C ASP A 71 5.59 -17.07 16.03
N THR A 72 5.10 -16.19 16.90
CA THR A 72 4.55 -14.88 16.53
C THR A 72 5.62 -13.97 15.90
N GLN A 73 6.89 -14.05 16.32
CA GLN A 73 7.96 -13.22 15.75
C GLN A 73 8.27 -13.62 14.31
N MET A 74 8.24 -14.92 14.00
CA MET A 74 8.41 -15.42 12.63
C MET A 74 7.26 -15.01 11.72
N ILE A 75 6.01 -15.06 12.24
CA ILE A 75 4.82 -14.60 11.52
C ILE A 75 4.93 -13.10 11.21
N GLU A 76 5.27 -12.27 12.22
CA GLU A 76 5.43 -10.83 12.03
C GLU A 76 6.50 -10.51 11.00
N LYS A 77 7.67 -11.16 11.10
CA LYS A 77 8.75 -10.99 10.13
C LYS A 77 8.32 -11.36 8.71
N GLY A 78 7.62 -12.48 8.54
CA GLY A 78 7.13 -12.92 7.23
C GLY A 78 6.15 -11.94 6.60
N ILE A 79 5.23 -11.35 7.38
CA ILE A 79 4.29 -10.34 6.90
C ILE A 79 5.04 -9.07 6.46
N LEU A 80 6.01 -8.61 7.25
CA LEU A 80 6.79 -7.41 6.93
C LEU A 80 7.65 -7.61 5.67
N GLU A 81 8.24 -8.79 5.49
CA GLU A 81 8.98 -9.15 4.28
C GLU A 81 8.05 -9.19 3.06
N PHE A 82 6.87 -9.81 3.18
CA PHE A 82 5.87 -9.86 2.12
C PHE A 82 5.39 -8.46 1.71
N LEU A 83 5.03 -7.61 2.68
CA LEU A 83 4.56 -6.25 2.41
C LEU A 83 5.63 -5.39 1.75
N ARG A 84 6.90 -5.57 2.12
CA ARG A 84 8.02 -4.90 1.46
C ARG A 84 8.15 -5.35 0.01
N GLU A 85 8.18 -6.66 -0.22
CA GLU A 85 8.26 -7.21 -1.59
C GLU A 85 7.07 -6.74 -2.44
N PHE A 86 5.88 -6.66 -1.86
CA PHE A 86 4.68 -6.18 -2.54
C PHE A 86 4.83 -4.72 -2.95
N GLU A 87 5.27 -3.85 -2.02
CA GLU A 87 5.51 -2.44 -2.33
C GLU A 87 6.62 -2.24 -3.38
N ASP A 88 7.71 -3.03 -3.31
CA ASP A 88 8.78 -3.00 -4.30
C ASP A 88 8.27 -3.37 -5.71
N ASN A 89 7.41 -4.38 -5.80
CA ASN A 89 6.74 -4.74 -7.06
C ASN A 89 5.82 -3.62 -7.55
N LEU A 90 5.06 -2.96 -6.67
CA LEU A 90 4.22 -1.83 -7.05
C LEU A 90 5.05 -0.66 -7.59
N VAL A 91 6.20 -0.36 -6.98
CA VAL A 91 7.12 0.67 -7.48
C VAL A 91 7.64 0.32 -8.87
N GLY A 92 7.96 -0.95 -9.12
CA GLY A 92 8.40 -1.41 -10.43
C GLY A 92 7.30 -1.35 -11.51
N LEU A 93 6.07 -1.74 -11.17
CA LEU A 93 4.95 -1.83 -12.12
C LEU A 93 4.22 -0.50 -12.35
N TYR A 94 4.13 0.34 -11.32
CA TYR A 94 3.36 1.58 -11.31
C TYR A 94 4.20 2.75 -10.73
N PRO A 95 5.35 3.09 -11.32
CA PRO A 95 6.30 4.02 -10.73
C PRO A 95 5.72 5.42 -10.49
N GLY A 96 4.91 5.94 -11.42
CA GLY A 96 4.32 7.29 -11.30
C GLY A 96 3.26 7.37 -10.20
N GLU A 97 2.34 6.39 -10.15
CA GLU A 97 1.34 6.29 -9.08
C GLU A 97 2.02 6.13 -7.71
N MET A 98 3.01 5.24 -7.61
CA MET A 98 3.69 4.98 -6.35
C MET A 98 4.57 6.15 -5.90
N GLU A 99 5.25 6.85 -6.80
CA GLU A 99 6.02 8.06 -6.45
C GLU A 99 5.11 9.13 -5.80
N PHE A 100 3.95 9.37 -6.40
CA PHE A 100 2.97 10.31 -5.86
C PHE A 100 2.46 9.86 -4.49
N PHE A 101 2.03 8.60 -4.36
CA PHE A 101 1.52 8.05 -3.12
C PHE A 101 2.56 8.07 -1.99
N LEU A 102 3.78 7.61 -2.26
CA LEU A 102 4.87 7.57 -1.27
C LEU A 102 5.27 8.97 -0.81
N THR A 103 5.26 9.96 -1.72
CA THR A 103 5.49 11.36 -1.37
C THR A 103 4.41 11.88 -0.42
N TYR A 104 3.14 11.56 -0.68
CA TYR A 104 2.04 11.88 0.23
C TYR A 104 2.22 11.20 1.59
N ARG A 105 2.47 9.88 1.61
CA ARG A 105 2.66 9.09 2.84
C ARG A 105 3.79 9.64 3.71
N ALA A 106 4.91 10.02 3.10
CA ALA A 106 6.06 10.60 3.81
C ALA A 106 5.77 11.99 4.42
N LYS A 107 4.82 12.74 3.87
CA LYS A 107 4.40 14.05 4.42
C LYS A 107 3.40 13.89 5.56
N THR A 108 2.54 12.88 5.51
CA THR A 108 1.50 12.63 6.53
C THR A 108 1.97 11.77 7.69
N ASN A 109 3.06 11.03 7.52
CA ASN A 109 3.69 10.26 8.59
C ASN A 109 5.21 10.53 8.65
N PRO A 110 5.63 11.69 9.19
CA PRO A 110 7.03 12.12 9.19
C PRO A 110 7.97 11.19 9.96
N ASN A 111 7.45 10.37 10.89
CA ASN A 111 8.23 9.41 11.67
C ASN A 111 8.70 8.18 10.85
N LEU A 112 8.21 8.01 9.61
CA LEU A 112 8.72 6.98 8.69
C LEU A 112 10.02 7.38 7.97
N LYS A 113 10.50 8.62 8.14
CA LYS A 113 11.74 9.11 7.50
C LYS A 113 13.04 8.58 8.11
N GLU A 114 12.99 7.88 9.25
CA GLU A 114 14.18 7.57 10.07
C GLU A 114 14.61 6.09 10.06
N LYS A 115 14.36 5.34 8.97
CA LYS A 115 14.99 4.02 8.79
C LYS A 115 15.60 3.91 7.39
N LYS A 116 16.77 4.52 7.23
CA LYS A 116 17.76 4.14 6.20
C LYS A 116 18.93 3.44 6.88
#